data_AF-A0A9X8DN13-F1
#
_entry.id   AF-A0A9X8DN13-F1
#
_cell.length_a   1.000
_cell.length_b   1.000
_cell.length_c   1.000
_cell.angle_alpha   90.00
_cell.angle_beta   90.00
_cell.angle_gamma   90.00
#
_symmetry.space_group_name_H-M   'P 1'
#
loop_
_entity.id
_entity.type
_entity.pdbx_description
1 polymer ?
#
loop_
_entity_poly.entity_id
_entity_poly.type
_entity_poly.pdbx_seq_one_letter_code
_entity_poly.pdbx_strand_id
1 'polypeptide(L)'
;MRFEDFRTSSARLHILRAIHKHVPSRRLHIAQALVDATSLRLQYVQSVHAYAYATGKELKGLSMTSTTTSSSFDHGHSWTEFLRYAIEHVAMAGESASILTNYARSWVHLCKCHYLDTLGTDSDDLLGVAGQFVAYVPHMAWDLIRRLLVHGWPVRVPSQQIFAIRALARLMMAAPRLSGTARDATLPLVFRRLAQCMAAPHVAVAKEALAFAGCQFVLVHFVQGSTDLYAVVSSAFYKASTLHWHDSIRSLAATQFDDVLDFAP
;
A
#
# COMPACT_ATOMS: atom_id res chain seq x y z
N MET A 1 12.15 -8.47 17.78
CA MET A 1 11.88 -7.92 16.45
C MET A 1 12.43 -6.50 16.29
N ARG A 2 12.59 -5.65 17.32
CA ARG A 2 13.44 -4.44 17.14
C ARG A 2 14.91 -4.84 17.15
N PHE A 3 15.71 -4.22 16.27
CA PHE A 3 17.18 -4.26 16.26
C PHE A 3 17.82 -5.60 15.87
N GLU A 4 17.26 -6.29 14.87
CA GLU A 4 17.88 -7.49 14.31
C GLU A 4 18.60 -7.13 13.00
N ASP A 5 19.59 -7.91 12.57
CA ASP A 5 20.21 -7.71 11.26
C ASP A 5 19.34 -8.43 10.22
N PHE A 6 18.80 -7.69 9.25
CA PHE A 6 17.91 -8.23 8.20
C PHE A 6 18.59 -9.30 7.34
N ARG A 7 19.93 -9.32 7.31
CA ARG A 7 20.71 -10.33 6.58
C ARG A 7 20.75 -11.68 7.28
N THR A 8 20.34 -11.74 8.55
CA THR A 8 20.40 -12.95 9.37
C THR A 8 19.01 -13.45 9.70
N SER A 9 18.82 -14.78 9.70
CA SER A 9 17.55 -15.39 10.10
C SER A 9 17.24 -15.04 11.56
N SER A 10 16.17 -14.26 11.78
CA SER A 10 15.78 -13.85 13.12
C SER A 10 15.25 -15.03 13.94
N ALA A 11 15.99 -15.47 14.95
CA ALA A 11 15.54 -16.47 15.91
C ALA A 11 14.23 -16.04 16.61
N ARG A 12 14.05 -14.73 16.87
CA ARG A 12 12.83 -14.20 17.49
C ARG A 12 11.63 -14.30 16.55
N LEU A 13 11.83 -14.04 15.26
CA LEU A 13 10.81 -14.23 14.24
C LEU A 13 10.42 -15.71 14.15
N HIS A 14 11.38 -16.64 14.15
CA HIS A 14 11.10 -18.08 14.14
C HIS A 14 10.30 -18.53 15.37
N ILE A 15 10.68 -18.07 16.57
CA ILE A 15 9.92 -18.35 17.80
C ILE A 15 8.50 -17.78 17.69
N LEU A 16 8.35 -16.55 17.20
CA LEU A 16 7.03 -15.92 17.06
C LEU A 16 6.16 -16.65 16.03
N ARG A 17 6.74 -17.10 14.91
CA ARG A 17 6.08 -17.95 13.90
C ARG A 17 5.61 -19.27 14.54
N ALA A 18 6.46 -19.92 15.34
CA ALA A 18 6.10 -21.15 16.05
C ALA A 18 4.97 -20.93 17.06
N ILE A 19 5.01 -19.86 17.87
CA ILE A 19 3.94 -19.53 18.82
C ILE A 19 2.63 -19.25 18.06
N HIS A 20 2.70 -18.46 16.99
CA HIS A 20 1.51 -18.15 16.17
C HIS A 20 0.89 -19.42 15.58
N LYS A 21 1.70 -20.34 15.07
CA LYS A 21 1.25 -21.62 14.51
C LYS A 21 0.62 -22.53 15.57
N HIS A 22 1.35 -22.78 16.65
CA HIS A 22 1.03 -23.84 17.62
C HIS A 22 0.13 -23.38 18.78
N VAL A 23 -0.05 -22.08 18.97
CA VAL A 23 -0.86 -21.53 20.07
C VAL A 23 -1.93 -20.55 19.54
N PRO A 24 -3.03 -21.05 18.93
CA PRO A 24 -4.06 -20.20 18.33
C PRO A 24 -4.69 -19.19 19.30
N SER A 25 -4.83 -19.56 20.58
CA SER A 25 -5.36 -18.67 21.64
C SER A 25 -4.54 -17.39 21.84
N ARG A 26 -3.28 -17.35 21.35
CA ARG A 26 -2.43 -16.16 21.43
C ARG A 26 -2.45 -15.30 20.16
N ARG A 27 -3.08 -15.74 19.06
CA ARG A 27 -3.07 -15.01 17.77
C ARG A 27 -3.67 -13.61 17.88
N LEU A 28 -4.73 -13.43 18.65
CA LEU A 28 -5.31 -12.11 18.91
C LEU A 28 -4.33 -11.18 19.62
N HIS A 29 -3.67 -11.66 20.68
CA HIS A 29 -2.67 -10.88 21.40
C HIS A 29 -1.45 -10.56 20.52
N ILE A 30 -1.03 -11.50 19.68
CA ILE A 30 0.06 -11.30 18.73
C ILE A 30 -0.32 -10.26 17.66
N ALA A 31 -1.53 -10.33 17.11
CA ALA A 31 -2.03 -9.35 16.16
C ALA A 31 -2.13 -7.95 16.79
N GLN A 32 -2.61 -7.88 18.04
CA GLN A 32 -2.64 -6.63 18.81
C GLN A 32 -1.22 -6.07 19.04
N ALA A 33 -0.30 -6.91 19.50
CA ALA A 33 1.10 -6.50 19.72
C ALA A 33 1.78 -6.04 18.41
N LEU A 34 1.45 -6.66 17.28
CA LEU A 34 1.98 -6.25 15.97
C LEU A 34 1.45 -4.87 15.54
N VAL A 35 0.15 -4.59 15.70
CA VAL A 35 -0.40 -3.27 15.38
C VAL A 35 0.16 -2.19 16.30
N ASP A 36 0.33 -2.49 17.59
CA ASP A 36 0.90 -1.56 18.57
C ASP A 36 2.38 -1.28 18.25
N ALA A 37 3.17 -2.31 17.95
CA ALA A 37 4.58 -2.17 17.61
C ALA A 37 4.80 -1.35 16.32
N THR A 38 4.00 -1.62 15.28
CA THR A 38 4.07 -0.88 14.02
C THR A 38 3.55 0.56 14.15
N SER A 39 2.55 0.80 15.02
CA SER A 39 2.07 2.14 15.34
C SER A 39 3.13 2.96 16.08
N LEU A 40 3.75 2.39 17.12
CA LEU A 40 4.83 3.03 17.86
C LEU A 40 6.02 3.36 16.97
N ARG A 41 6.33 2.47 16.01
CA ARG A 41 7.37 2.72 15.02
C ARG A 41 7.00 3.90 14.11
N LEU A 42 5.77 3.94 13.61
CA LEU A 42 5.31 5.06 12.79
C LEU A 42 5.44 6.39 13.54
N GLN A 43 5.02 6.44 14.81
CA GLN A 43 5.16 7.63 15.65
C GLN A 43 6.62 8.06 15.82
N TYR A 44 7.53 7.10 16.03
CA TYR A 44 8.96 7.37 16.11
C TYR A 44 9.52 7.95 14.81
N VAL A 45 9.23 7.35 13.66
CA VAL A 45 9.74 7.85 12.37
C VAL A 45 9.16 9.24 12.07
N GLN A 46 7.89 9.47 12.41
CA GLN A 46 7.26 10.78 12.31
C GLN A 46 7.94 11.83 13.20
N SER A 47 8.29 11.49 14.44
CA SER A 47 8.95 12.42 15.35
C SER A 47 10.38 12.77 14.91
N VAL A 48 11.14 11.78 14.43
CA VAL A 48 12.47 12.00 13.83
C VAL A 48 12.38 12.92 12.63
N HIS A 49 11.42 12.69 11.73
CA HIS A 49 11.23 13.51 10.54
C HIS A 49 10.76 14.94 10.87
N ALA A 50 9.91 15.10 11.90
CA ALA A 50 9.48 16.41 12.38
C ALA A 50 10.64 17.19 13.01
N TYR A 51 11.48 16.52 13.81
CA TYR A 51 12.68 17.11 14.40
C TYR A 51 13.71 17.52 13.32
N ALA A 52 13.92 16.67 12.32
CA ALA A 52 14.77 16.98 11.16
C ALA A 52 14.31 18.26 10.45
N TYR A 53 13.01 18.35 10.18
CA TYR A 53 12.41 19.50 9.53
C TYR A 53 12.54 20.78 10.39
N ALA A 54 12.28 20.69 11.69
CA ALA A 54 12.37 21.83 12.60
C ALA A 54 13.80 22.35 12.80
N THR A 55 14.79 21.45 12.72
CA THR A 55 16.21 21.80 12.94
C THR A 55 17.00 22.03 11.66
N GLY A 56 16.37 21.84 10.48
CA GLY A 56 17.04 21.94 9.18
C GLY A 56 18.13 20.89 8.96
N LYS A 57 18.16 19.82 9.76
CA LYS A 57 19.15 18.74 9.64
C LYS A 57 18.69 17.74 8.59
N GLU A 58 19.62 17.29 7.75
CA GLU A 58 19.34 16.17 6.84
C GLU A 58 18.98 14.92 7.65
N LEU A 59 17.93 14.21 7.25
CA LEU A 59 17.48 12.97 7.92
C LEU A 59 18.61 11.93 8.04
N LYS A 60 19.52 11.88 7.06
CA LYS A 60 20.70 11.02 7.08
C LYS A 60 21.63 11.34 8.25
N GLY A 61 21.77 12.63 8.61
CA GLY A 61 22.56 13.07 9.74
C GLY A 61 21.97 12.64 11.08
N LEU A 62 20.64 12.60 11.22
CA LEU A 62 19.97 12.25 12.48
C LEU A 62 19.93 10.75 12.77
N SER A 63 19.98 9.92 11.72
CA SER A 63 20.16 8.48 11.86
C SER A 63 21.63 8.08 12.10
N MET A 64 22.59 8.99 11.88
CA MET A 64 24.04 8.70 11.91
C MET A 64 24.84 9.42 13.00
N THR A 65 24.25 10.36 13.75
CA THR A 65 24.99 11.09 14.80
C THR A 65 25.14 10.34 16.14
N SER A 66 24.72 9.08 16.24
CA SER A 66 25.17 8.20 17.34
C SER A 66 26.38 7.41 16.90
N THR A 67 27.52 7.78 17.47
CA THR A 67 28.91 7.31 17.33
C THR A 67 29.13 5.82 17.61
N THR A 68 28.38 4.93 16.98
CA THR A 68 28.61 3.48 17.00
C THR A 68 28.40 2.90 15.59
N THR A 69 29.52 2.61 14.91
CA THR A 69 29.68 1.56 13.89
C THR A 69 28.41 1.13 13.14
N SER A 70 28.24 1.62 11.91
CA SER A 70 27.57 0.96 10.77
C SER A 70 26.57 -0.17 11.08
N SER A 71 25.58 0.03 11.94
CA SER A 71 24.67 -1.04 12.30
C SER A 71 23.56 -1.10 11.27
N SER A 72 23.59 -2.19 10.50
CA SER A 72 22.49 -2.77 9.74
C SER A 72 21.27 -2.98 10.65
N PHE A 73 20.57 -1.91 11.01
CA PHE A 73 19.40 -2.01 11.86
C PHE A 73 18.20 -2.48 11.04
N ASP A 74 17.52 -3.54 11.49
CA ASP A 74 16.22 -3.90 10.95
C ASP A 74 15.18 -2.83 11.28
N HIS A 75 14.96 -2.00 10.29
CA HIS A 75 13.93 -0.99 10.23
C HIS A 75 12.60 -1.62 9.75
N GLY A 76 12.21 -2.78 10.27
CA GLY A 76 10.88 -3.37 10.07
C GLY A 76 10.67 -4.33 8.92
N HIS A 77 11.75 -4.84 8.34
CA HIS A 77 11.73 -6.07 7.57
C HIS A 77 11.15 -7.24 8.40
N SER A 78 11.56 -7.45 9.66
CA SER A 78 10.99 -8.54 10.50
C SER A 78 9.49 -8.41 10.74
N TRP A 79 8.95 -7.18 10.85
CA TRP A 79 7.51 -6.98 10.99
C TRP A 79 6.77 -7.33 9.69
N THR A 80 7.35 -7.00 8.54
CA THR A 80 6.79 -7.32 7.21
C THR A 80 6.80 -8.83 6.98
N GLU A 81 7.93 -9.48 7.28
CA GLU A 81 8.11 -10.93 7.23
C GLU A 81 7.20 -11.70 8.19
N PHE A 82 6.97 -11.16 9.38
CA PHE A 82 6.02 -11.75 10.32
C PHE A 82 4.58 -11.57 9.85
N LEU A 83 4.23 -10.40 9.35
CA LEU A 83 2.89 -10.11 8.83
C LEU A 83 2.55 -11.03 7.64
N ARG A 84 3.49 -11.18 6.69
CA ARG A 84 3.42 -12.13 5.59
C ARG A 84 3.05 -13.53 6.08
N TYR A 85 3.85 -14.05 7.01
CA TYR A 85 3.65 -15.36 7.61
C TYR A 85 2.28 -15.48 8.28
N ALA A 86 1.91 -14.48 9.09
CA ALA A 86 0.67 -14.50 9.84
C ALA A 86 -0.55 -14.57 8.92
N ILE A 87 -0.57 -13.78 7.85
CA ILE A 87 -1.66 -13.76 6.84
C ILE A 87 -1.84 -15.13 6.19
N GLU A 88 -0.74 -15.75 5.73
CA GLU A 88 -0.75 -17.07 5.11
C GLU A 88 -1.36 -18.14 6.04
N HIS A 89 -1.07 -18.05 7.34
CA HIS A 89 -1.49 -19.05 8.33
C HIS A 89 -2.84 -18.74 9.00
N VAL A 90 -3.45 -17.60 8.68
CA VAL A 90 -4.77 -17.18 9.19
C VAL A 90 -5.91 -17.72 8.32
N ALA A 91 -5.72 -17.78 7.00
CA ALA A 91 -6.74 -18.30 6.07
C ALA A 91 -7.12 -19.76 6.38
N MET A 92 -6.20 -20.54 6.94
CA MET A 92 -6.43 -21.94 7.29
C MET A 92 -7.28 -22.15 8.54
N ALA A 93 -7.52 -21.10 9.35
CA ALA A 93 -8.08 -21.26 10.71
C ALA A 93 -9.39 -20.49 10.98
N GLY A 94 -9.91 -19.71 10.01
CA GLY A 94 -11.18 -18.99 10.18
C GLY A 94 -11.14 -17.95 11.31
N GLU A 95 -10.08 -17.14 11.34
CA GLU A 95 -9.82 -16.18 12.43
C GLU A 95 -10.87 -15.08 12.57
N SER A 96 -10.90 -14.47 13.76
CA SER A 96 -11.81 -13.36 14.06
C SER A 96 -11.52 -12.11 13.22
N ALA A 97 -12.57 -11.34 12.92
CA ALA A 97 -12.45 -10.06 12.21
C ALA A 97 -11.51 -9.05 12.91
N SER A 98 -11.36 -9.14 14.23
CA SER A 98 -10.43 -8.30 15.01
C SER A 98 -8.97 -8.58 14.67
N ILE A 99 -8.59 -9.85 14.49
CA ILE A 99 -7.22 -10.26 14.11
C ILE A 99 -6.90 -9.69 12.72
N LEU A 100 -7.79 -9.91 11.76
CA LEU A 100 -7.65 -9.43 10.39
C LEU A 100 -7.56 -7.90 10.32
N THR A 101 -8.38 -7.21 11.10
CA THR A 101 -8.35 -5.75 11.21
C THR A 101 -7.01 -5.25 11.75
N ASN A 102 -6.44 -5.92 12.76
CA ASN A 102 -5.14 -5.57 13.31
C ASN A 102 -4.02 -5.79 12.29
N TYR A 103 -4.03 -6.90 11.55
CA TYR A 103 -3.07 -7.12 10.45
C TYR A 103 -3.19 -6.08 9.33
N ALA A 104 -4.41 -5.72 8.93
CA ALA A 104 -4.63 -4.65 7.94
C ALA A 104 -4.09 -3.31 8.42
N ARG A 105 -4.28 -2.96 9.70
CA ARG A 105 -3.70 -1.74 10.31
C ARG A 105 -2.18 -1.80 10.36
N SER A 106 -1.59 -2.93 10.73
CA SER A 106 -0.15 -3.14 10.72
C SER A 106 0.44 -2.92 9.32
N TRP A 107 -0.19 -3.45 8.28
CA TRP A 107 0.24 -3.21 6.90
C TRP A 107 0.23 -1.72 6.54
N VAL A 108 -0.86 -1.00 6.86
CA VAL A 108 -0.96 0.45 6.60
C VAL A 108 0.10 1.24 7.37
N HIS A 109 0.38 0.88 8.64
CA HIS A 109 1.46 1.50 9.40
C HIS A 109 2.83 1.27 8.75
N LEU A 110 3.10 0.05 8.28
CA LEU A 110 4.34 -0.28 7.60
C LEU A 110 4.50 0.49 6.28
N CYS A 111 3.45 0.62 5.47
CA CYS A 111 3.48 1.49 4.29
C CYS A 111 3.83 2.93 4.65
N LYS A 112 3.20 3.50 5.68
CA LYS A 112 3.49 4.87 6.14
C LYS A 112 4.90 5.03 6.71
N CYS A 113 5.45 3.99 7.34
CA CYS A 113 6.84 4.00 7.77
C CYS A 113 7.78 3.99 6.55
N HIS A 114 7.53 3.12 5.57
CA HIS A 114 8.31 3.04 4.34
C HIS A 114 8.32 4.38 3.58
N TYR A 115 7.24 5.13 3.62
CA TYR A 115 7.21 6.47 3.04
C TYR A 115 8.27 7.38 3.65
N LEU A 116 8.34 7.43 4.98
CA LEU A 116 9.23 8.32 5.71
C LEU A 116 10.67 7.78 5.82
N ASP A 117 10.83 6.46 5.71
CA ASP A 117 12.06 5.71 5.87
C ASP A 117 12.12 4.61 4.80
N THR A 118 12.53 5.00 3.58
CA THR A 118 12.55 4.12 2.41
C THR A 118 13.63 3.04 2.49
N LEU A 119 14.71 3.31 3.21
CA LEU A 119 15.75 2.33 3.51
C LEU A 119 15.27 1.28 4.50
N GLY A 120 14.18 1.58 5.21
CA GLY A 120 13.79 0.77 6.32
C GLY A 120 13.06 -0.52 5.95
N THR A 121 12.33 -0.52 4.84
CA THR A 121 11.50 -1.67 4.48
C THR A 121 11.51 -1.84 2.98
N ASP A 122 11.71 -3.08 2.53
CA ASP A 122 11.71 -3.43 1.11
C ASP A 122 10.32 -3.20 0.50
N SER A 123 10.30 -2.49 -0.63
CA SER A 123 9.08 -2.15 -1.36
C SER A 123 8.41 -3.39 -1.94
N ASP A 124 9.20 -4.31 -2.50
CA ASP A 124 8.70 -5.51 -3.14
C ASP A 124 8.11 -6.45 -2.10
N ASP A 125 8.69 -6.48 -0.90
CA ASP A 125 8.13 -7.27 0.20
C ASP A 125 6.77 -6.77 0.65
N LEU A 126 6.62 -5.45 0.85
CA LEU A 126 5.34 -4.84 1.25
C LEU A 126 4.26 -4.98 0.18
N LEU A 127 4.64 -4.85 -1.10
CA LEU A 127 3.74 -5.11 -2.23
C LEU A 127 3.35 -6.59 -2.30
N GLY A 128 4.29 -7.50 -2.01
CA GLY A 128 4.03 -8.93 -1.89
C GLY A 128 2.99 -9.23 -0.83
N VAL A 129 3.13 -8.64 0.37
CA VAL A 129 2.17 -8.77 1.47
C VAL A 129 0.79 -8.28 1.06
N ALA A 130 0.67 -7.18 0.33
CA ALA A 130 -0.61 -6.64 -0.13
C ALA A 130 -1.40 -7.67 -0.96
N GLY A 131 -0.73 -8.26 -1.97
CA GLY A 131 -1.34 -9.29 -2.82
C GLY A 131 -1.69 -10.56 -2.04
N GLN A 132 -0.79 -11.02 -1.16
CA GLN A 132 -1.04 -12.18 -0.31
C GLN A 132 -2.21 -11.96 0.65
N PHE A 133 -2.35 -10.77 1.22
CA PHE A 133 -3.47 -10.43 2.11
C PHE A 133 -4.79 -10.70 1.43
N VAL A 134 -4.96 -10.22 0.20
CA VAL A 134 -6.18 -10.38 -0.56
C VAL A 134 -6.36 -11.81 -1.04
N ALA A 135 -5.29 -12.50 -1.43
CA ALA A 135 -5.35 -13.90 -1.87
C ALA A 135 -5.82 -14.84 -0.75
N TYR A 136 -5.31 -14.65 0.47
CA TYR A 136 -5.65 -15.49 1.62
C TYR A 136 -6.92 -15.03 2.35
N VAL A 137 -7.24 -13.73 2.30
CA VAL A 137 -8.38 -13.13 3.01
C VAL A 137 -9.20 -12.23 2.08
N PRO A 138 -9.86 -12.80 1.05
CA PRO A 138 -10.50 -12.02 -0.02
C PRO A 138 -11.64 -11.12 0.46
N HIS A 139 -12.37 -11.52 1.51
CA HIS A 139 -13.47 -10.72 2.05
C HIS A 139 -13.00 -9.39 2.69
N MET A 140 -11.72 -9.29 3.06
CA MET A 140 -11.12 -8.06 3.62
C MET A 140 -10.56 -7.11 2.55
N ALA A 141 -10.56 -7.50 1.27
CA ALA A 141 -9.87 -6.77 0.21
C ALA A 141 -10.30 -5.30 0.11
N TRP A 142 -11.61 -5.07 0.06
CA TRP A 142 -12.18 -3.74 -0.11
C TRP A 142 -11.99 -2.86 1.12
N ASP A 143 -12.03 -3.44 2.33
CA ASP A 143 -11.70 -2.73 3.56
C ASP A 143 -10.21 -2.33 3.60
N LEU A 144 -9.32 -3.22 3.15
CA LEU A 144 -7.89 -2.93 3.07
C LEU A 144 -7.59 -1.82 2.05
N ILE A 145 -8.20 -1.88 0.86
CA ILE A 145 -8.12 -0.83 -0.16
C ILE A 145 -8.63 0.51 0.41
N ARG A 146 -9.78 0.51 1.07
CA ARG A 146 -10.35 1.71 1.68
C ARG A 146 -9.40 2.31 2.73
N ARG A 147 -8.79 1.47 3.58
CA ARG A 147 -7.80 1.92 4.58
C ARG A 147 -6.56 2.53 3.93
N LEU A 148 -6.05 1.94 2.84
CA LEU A 148 -4.96 2.53 2.06
C LEU A 148 -5.35 3.92 1.54
N LEU A 149 -6.51 4.05 0.90
CA LEU A 149 -6.96 5.30 0.30
C LEU A 149 -7.21 6.43 1.32
N VAL A 150 -7.81 6.09 2.47
CA VAL A 150 -8.27 7.06 3.47
C VAL A 150 -7.17 7.38 4.49
N HIS A 151 -6.37 6.40 4.90
CA HIS A 151 -5.41 6.56 6.00
C HIS A 151 -3.94 6.38 5.59
N GLY A 152 -3.69 5.70 4.47
CA GLY A 152 -2.37 5.29 4.02
C GLY A 152 -1.89 5.97 2.74
N TRP A 153 -2.62 6.93 2.16
CA TRP A 153 -2.25 7.54 0.88
C TRP A 153 -1.22 8.68 1.07
N PRO A 154 -0.05 8.64 0.41
CA PRO A 154 0.94 9.71 0.50
C PRO A 154 0.58 10.90 -0.40
N VAL A 155 0.80 12.12 0.10
CA VAL A 155 0.40 13.35 -0.62
C VAL A 155 1.59 14.18 -1.10
N ARG A 156 2.74 14.08 -0.42
CA ARG A 156 3.85 15.05 -0.62
C ARG A 156 4.95 14.54 -1.54
N VAL A 157 5.26 13.25 -1.48
CA VAL A 157 6.46 12.69 -2.15
C VAL A 157 6.02 11.82 -3.34
N PRO A 158 6.43 12.15 -4.57
CA PRO A 158 6.01 11.42 -5.76
C PRO A 158 6.39 9.93 -5.77
N SER A 159 7.58 9.56 -5.31
CA SER A 159 8.01 8.16 -5.24
C SER A 159 7.09 7.30 -4.36
N GLN A 160 6.59 7.87 -3.26
CA GLN A 160 5.64 7.21 -2.37
C GLN A 160 4.27 7.07 -3.05
N GLN A 161 3.84 8.07 -3.84
CA GLN A 161 2.61 7.98 -4.61
C GLN A 161 2.67 6.86 -5.64
N ILE A 162 3.80 6.70 -6.33
CA ILE A 162 4.03 5.58 -7.26
C ILE A 162 3.90 4.24 -6.52
N PHE A 163 4.55 4.10 -5.35
CA PHE A 163 4.37 2.91 -4.51
C PHE A 163 2.91 2.67 -4.15
N ALA A 164 2.18 3.70 -3.71
CA ALA A 164 0.78 3.57 -3.31
C ALA A 164 -0.13 3.18 -4.49
N ILE A 165 0.13 3.68 -5.69
CA ILE A 165 -0.55 3.28 -6.93
C ILE A 165 -0.28 1.80 -7.22
N ARG A 166 0.97 1.34 -7.11
CA ARG A 166 1.34 -0.08 -7.30
C ARG A 166 0.70 -0.99 -6.26
N ALA A 167 0.67 -0.56 -4.99
CA ALA A 167 0.02 -1.30 -3.92
C ALA A 167 -1.49 -1.41 -4.18
N LEU A 168 -2.13 -0.30 -4.57
CA LEU A 168 -3.54 -0.27 -4.95
C LEU A 168 -3.84 -1.20 -6.13
N ALA A 169 -3.00 -1.17 -7.17
CA ALA A 169 -3.11 -2.07 -8.31
C ALA A 169 -3.04 -3.52 -7.85
N ARG A 170 -2.03 -3.89 -7.07
CA ARG A 170 -1.86 -5.27 -6.59
C ARG A 170 -3.02 -5.76 -5.73
N LEU A 171 -3.58 -4.88 -4.88
CA LEU A 171 -4.79 -5.19 -4.11
C LEU A 171 -6.02 -5.39 -5.01
N MET A 172 -6.24 -4.50 -5.97
CA MET A 172 -7.42 -4.57 -6.85
C MET A 172 -7.37 -5.76 -7.82
N MET A 173 -6.19 -6.08 -8.35
CA MET A 173 -6.02 -7.23 -9.24
C MET A 173 -6.32 -8.57 -8.54
N ALA A 174 -6.11 -8.63 -7.22
CA ALA A 174 -6.43 -9.80 -6.41
C ALA A 174 -7.85 -9.75 -5.81
N ALA A 175 -8.51 -8.58 -5.79
CA ALA A 175 -9.76 -8.38 -5.07
C ALA A 175 -10.95 -9.13 -5.71
N PRO A 176 -11.92 -9.58 -4.90
CA PRO A 176 -13.17 -10.13 -5.43
C PRO A 176 -13.91 -9.13 -6.31
N ARG A 177 -14.36 -9.61 -7.48
CA ARG A 177 -15.01 -8.78 -8.51
C ARG A 177 -16.51 -8.61 -8.31
N LEU A 178 -17.15 -9.49 -7.54
CA LEU A 178 -18.59 -9.45 -7.31
C LEU A 178 -18.97 -8.14 -6.60
N SER A 179 -20.11 -7.55 -6.98
CA SER A 179 -20.66 -6.37 -6.31
C SER A 179 -20.98 -6.69 -4.84
N GLY A 180 -20.83 -5.66 -4.01
CA GLY A 180 -20.99 -5.78 -2.57
C GLY A 180 -20.78 -4.44 -1.90
N THR A 181 -21.42 -4.23 -0.75
CA THR A 181 -21.48 -2.92 -0.06
C THR A 181 -20.11 -2.28 0.15
N ALA A 182 -19.10 -3.05 0.58
CA ALA A 182 -17.75 -2.56 0.78
C ALA A 182 -17.04 -2.18 -0.53
N ARG A 183 -17.26 -2.95 -1.60
CA ARG A 183 -16.75 -2.65 -2.95
C ARG A 183 -17.36 -1.38 -3.47
N ASP A 184 -18.69 -1.31 -3.49
CA ASP A 184 -19.44 -0.24 -4.14
C ASP A 184 -19.20 1.11 -3.46
N ALA A 185 -18.98 1.12 -2.14
CA ALA A 185 -18.57 2.31 -1.40
C ALA A 185 -17.11 2.74 -1.65
N THR A 186 -16.23 1.80 -1.98
CA THR A 186 -14.78 2.04 -2.09
C THR A 186 -14.33 2.32 -3.52
N LEU A 187 -14.93 1.66 -4.51
CA LEU A 187 -14.55 1.74 -5.91
C LEU A 187 -14.59 3.17 -6.48
N PRO A 188 -15.60 4.02 -6.19
CA PRO A 188 -15.57 5.42 -6.61
C PRO A 188 -14.40 6.21 -6.00
N LEU A 189 -13.97 5.86 -4.77
CA LEU A 189 -12.82 6.51 -4.13
C LEU A 189 -11.50 6.15 -4.82
N VAL A 190 -11.37 4.90 -5.30
CA VAL A 190 -10.23 4.45 -6.10
C VAL A 190 -10.12 5.32 -7.35
N PHE A 191 -11.16 5.36 -8.18
CA PHE A 191 -11.07 6.02 -9.48
C PHE A 191 -10.98 7.54 -9.36
N ARG A 192 -11.61 8.14 -8.34
CA ARG A 192 -11.39 9.55 -8.01
C ARG A 192 -9.92 9.81 -7.64
N ARG A 193 -9.29 8.91 -6.89
CA ARG A 193 -7.87 9.05 -6.54
C ARG A 193 -6.97 8.88 -7.77
N LEU A 194 -7.24 7.88 -8.62
CA LEU A 194 -6.49 7.68 -9.87
C LEU A 194 -6.61 8.89 -10.80
N ALA A 195 -7.81 9.45 -10.96
CA ALA A 195 -8.02 10.66 -11.75
C ALA A 195 -7.17 11.84 -11.23
N GLN A 196 -7.06 12.02 -9.91
CA GLN A 196 -6.17 13.03 -9.32
C GLN A 196 -4.69 12.75 -9.63
N CYS A 197 -4.27 11.48 -9.59
CA CYS A 197 -2.90 11.09 -9.89
C CYS A 197 -2.56 11.22 -11.39
N MET A 198 -3.50 10.95 -12.30
CA MET A 198 -3.34 11.16 -13.74
C MET A 198 -3.14 12.64 -14.08
N ALA A 199 -3.76 13.53 -13.32
CA ALA A 199 -3.59 14.98 -13.43
C ALA A 199 -2.39 15.52 -12.62
N ALA A 200 -1.61 14.67 -11.95
CA ALA A 200 -0.50 15.12 -11.13
C ALA A 200 0.60 15.74 -12.01
N PRO A 201 1.21 16.87 -11.61
CA PRO A 201 2.26 17.51 -12.40
C PRO A 201 3.53 16.64 -12.51
N HIS A 202 3.71 15.68 -11.60
CA HIS A 202 4.86 14.79 -11.61
C HIS A 202 4.65 13.66 -12.64
N VAL A 203 5.43 13.71 -13.72
CA VAL A 203 5.33 12.81 -14.89
C VAL A 203 5.26 11.33 -14.50
N ALA A 204 6.12 10.86 -13.58
CA ALA A 204 6.13 9.44 -13.21
C ALA A 204 4.88 9.02 -12.41
N VAL A 205 4.25 9.92 -11.66
CA VAL A 205 3.00 9.63 -10.93
C VAL A 205 1.86 9.55 -11.92
N ALA A 206 1.76 10.53 -12.83
CA ALA A 206 0.75 10.53 -13.89
C ALA A 206 0.87 9.29 -14.77
N LYS A 207 2.10 8.94 -15.20
CA LYS A 207 2.35 7.76 -16.02
C LYS A 207 1.92 6.45 -15.33
N GLU A 208 2.26 6.29 -14.05
CA GLU A 208 1.88 5.08 -13.30
C GLU A 208 0.35 5.00 -13.11
N ALA A 209 -0.30 6.13 -12.83
CA ALA A 209 -1.76 6.19 -12.67
C ALA A 209 -2.50 5.91 -13.99
N LEU A 210 -2.01 6.46 -15.11
CA LEU A 210 -2.52 6.21 -16.45
C LEU A 210 -2.38 4.74 -16.84
N ALA A 211 -1.19 4.16 -16.64
CA ALA A 211 -0.94 2.75 -16.90
C ALA A 211 -1.90 1.83 -16.11
N PHE A 212 -2.14 2.15 -14.83
CA PHE A 212 -3.05 1.35 -14.02
C PHE A 212 -4.53 1.56 -14.40
N ALA A 213 -4.99 2.80 -14.55
CA ALA A 213 -6.38 3.11 -14.89
C ALA A 213 -6.77 2.59 -16.29
N GLY A 214 -5.81 2.57 -17.23
CA GLY A 214 -5.99 2.08 -18.59
C GLY A 214 -5.70 0.59 -18.75
N CYS A 215 -5.43 -0.13 -17.65
CA CYS A 215 -5.21 -1.57 -17.71
C CYS A 215 -6.52 -2.26 -18.11
N GLN A 216 -6.48 -3.10 -19.16
CA GLN A 216 -7.66 -3.82 -19.67
C GLN A 216 -8.39 -4.61 -18.57
N PHE A 217 -7.66 -5.23 -17.64
CA PHE A 217 -8.28 -5.93 -16.50
C PHE A 217 -9.16 -4.99 -15.66
N VAL A 218 -8.66 -3.78 -15.37
CA VAL A 218 -9.38 -2.79 -14.57
C VAL A 218 -10.60 -2.29 -15.32
N LEU A 219 -10.46 -2.01 -16.61
CA LEU A 219 -11.55 -1.54 -17.46
C LEU A 219 -12.67 -2.58 -17.54
N VAL A 220 -12.35 -3.83 -17.89
CA VAL A 220 -13.33 -4.93 -18.02
C VAL A 220 -14.04 -5.25 -16.71
N HIS A 221 -13.30 -5.32 -15.59
CA HIS A 221 -13.88 -5.86 -14.35
C HIS A 221 -14.46 -4.80 -13.40
N PHE A 222 -14.08 -3.54 -13.54
CA PHE A 222 -14.48 -2.50 -12.60
C PHE A 222 -15.13 -1.28 -13.24
N VAL A 223 -14.87 -0.99 -14.53
CA VAL A 223 -15.41 0.19 -15.21
C VAL A 223 -16.56 -0.19 -16.13
N GLN A 224 -16.41 -1.28 -16.89
CA GLN A 224 -17.43 -1.77 -17.82
C GLN A 224 -18.74 -2.05 -17.08
N GLY A 225 -19.83 -1.50 -17.60
CA GLY A 225 -21.17 -1.61 -17.01
C GLY A 225 -21.49 -0.59 -15.91
N SER A 226 -20.59 0.35 -15.58
CA SER A 226 -20.88 1.47 -14.68
C SER A 226 -20.70 2.80 -15.39
N THR A 227 -21.81 3.47 -15.73
CA THR A 227 -21.82 4.78 -16.38
C THR A 227 -21.07 5.85 -15.57
N ASP A 228 -21.22 5.84 -14.25
CA ASP A 228 -20.55 6.82 -13.37
C ASP A 228 -19.03 6.62 -13.35
N LEU A 229 -18.56 5.37 -13.20
CA LEU A 229 -17.13 5.08 -13.18
C LEU A 229 -16.51 5.31 -14.55
N TYR A 230 -17.19 4.89 -15.62
CA TYR A 230 -16.80 5.17 -16.99
C TYR A 230 -16.64 6.67 -17.23
N ALA A 231 -17.61 7.49 -16.81
CA ALA A 231 -17.55 8.94 -16.96
C ALA A 231 -16.35 9.55 -16.19
N VAL A 232 -16.06 9.07 -14.98
CA VAL A 232 -14.90 9.54 -14.19
C VAL A 232 -13.59 9.19 -14.91
N VAL A 233 -13.45 7.95 -15.37
CA VAL A 233 -12.22 7.45 -16.01
C VAL A 233 -11.99 8.12 -17.36
N SER A 234 -12.99 8.09 -18.26
CA SER A 234 -12.93 8.74 -19.57
C SER A 234 -12.66 10.24 -19.46
N SER A 235 -13.33 10.96 -18.53
CA SER A 235 -13.06 12.37 -18.29
C SER A 235 -11.65 12.63 -17.79
N ALA A 236 -11.10 11.76 -16.94
CA ALA A 236 -9.73 11.89 -16.45
C ALA A 236 -8.70 11.68 -17.57
N PHE A 237 -8.92 10.69 -18.44
CA PHE A 237 -8.07 10.45 -19.61
C PHE A 237 -8.11 11.63 -20.59
N TYR A 238 -9.31 12.12 -20.91
CA TYR A 238 -9.49 13.29 -21.76
C TYR A 238 -8.80 14.56 -21.20
N LYS A 239 -8.93 14.80 -19.88
CA LYS A 239 -8.24 15.93 -19.24
C LYS A 239 -6.73 15.76 -19.26
N ALA A 240 -6.22 14.54 -19.03
CA ALA A 240 -4.79 14.28 -19.09
C ALA A 240 -4.24 14.42 -20.52
N SER A 241 -5.00 14.05 -21.55
CA SER A 241 -4.59 14.18 -22.95
C SER A 241 -4.56 15.63 -23.44
N THR A 242 -5.43 16.49 -22.90
CA THR A 242 -5.58 17.88 -23.36
C THR A 242 -4.88 18.91 -22.48
N LEU A 243 -4.89 18.72 -21.15
CA LEU A 243 -4.47 19.74 -20.18
C LEU A 243 -3.13 19.44 -19.51
N HIS A 244 -2.60 18.21 -19.62
CA HIS A 244 -1.32 17.89 -18.98
C HIS A 244 -0.17 18.64 -19.67
N TRP A 245 0.75 19.20 -18.90
CA TRP A 245 1.83 20.04 -19.42
C TRP A 245 2.89 19.25 -20.21
N HIS A 246 3.07 17.97 -19.90
CA HIS A 246 4.08 17.10 -20.51
C HIS A 246 3.55 16.30 -21.71
N ASP A 247 4.20 16.42 -22.86
CA ASP A 247 3.76 15.84 -24.14
C ASP A 247 3.63 14.32 -24.13
N SER A 248 4.56 13.60 -23.49
CA SER A 248 4.49 12.13 -23.43
C SER A 248 3.29 11.63 -22.62
N ILE A 249 2.86 12.40 -21.62
CA ILE A 249 1.68 12.08 -20.81
C ILE A 249 0.43 12.37 -21.62
N ARG A 250 0.39 13.49 -22.35
CA ARG A 250 -0.71 13.78 -23.25
C ARG A 250 -0.89 12.70 -24.30
N SER A 251 0.21 12.27 -24.93
CA SER A 251 0.20 11.25 -25.97
C SER A 251 -0.26 9.89 -25.42
N LEU A 252 0.29 9.46 -24.28
CA LEU A 252 -0.12 8.23 -23.61
C LEU A 252 -1.61 8.27 -23.20
N ALA A 253 -2.05 9.39 -22.62
CA ALA A 253 -3.43 9.56 -22.21
C ALA A 253 -4.40 9.61 -23.41
N ALA A 254 -3.98 10.16 -24.56
CA ALA A 254 -4.78 10.14 -25.78
C ALA A 254 -4.96 8.71 -26.29
N THR A 255 -3.88 7.92 -26.40
CA THR A 255 -3.96 6.51 -26.80
C THR A 255 -4.86 5.71 -25.86
N GLN A 256 -4.67 5.86 -24.54
CA GLN A 256 -5.50 5.14 -23.58
C GLN A 256 -6.93 5.67 -23.49
N PHE A 257 -7.18 6.94 -23.85
CA PHE A 257 -8.53 7.47 -23.97
C PHE A 257 -9.29 6.76 -25.08
N ASP A 258 -8.66 6.59 -26.25
CA ASP A 258 -9.24 5.86 -27.38
C ASP A 258 -9.56 4.42 -26.96
N ASP A 259 -8.63 3.73 -26.29
CA ASP A 259 -8.86 2.37 -25.77
C ASP A 259 -10.04 2.31 -24.78
N VAL A 260 -10.21 3.34 -23.94
CA VAL A 260 -11.30 3.39 -22.95
C VAL A 260 -12.67 3.50 -23.62
N LEU A 261 -12.78 4.11 -24.80
CA LEU A 261 -14.06 4.27 -25.51
C LEU A 261 -14.70 2.92 -25.88
N ASP A 262 -13.88 1.88 -26.08
CA ASP A 262 -14.35 0.52 -26.34
C ASP A 262 -15.10 -0.12 -25.15
N PHE A 263 -14.98 0.48 -23.95
CA PHE A 263 -15.62 0.01 -22.72
C PHE A 263 -16.82 0.85 -22.28
N ALA A 264 -17.34 1.72 -23.16
CA ALA A 264 -18.56 2.47 -22.91
C ALA A 264 -19.75 1.51 -22.61
N PRO A 265 -20.59 1.82 -21.59
CA PRO A 265 -21.73 0.99 -21.20
C PRO A 265 -22.90 1.05 -22.19
#